data_AF-A0A432QL81-F1
#
_entry.id   AF-A0A432QL81-F1
#
_cell.length_a   1.000
_cell.length_b   1.000
_cell.length_c   1.000
_cell.angle_alpha   90.00
_cell.angle_beta   90.00
_cell.angle_gamma   90.00
#
_symmetry.space_group_name_H-M   'P 1'
#
loop_
_entity.id
_entity.type
_entity.pdbx_description
1 polymer ?
#
loop_
_entity_poly.entity_id
_entity_poly.type
_entity_poly.pdbx_seq_one_letter_code
_entity_poly.pdbx_strand_id
1 'polypeptide(L)'
;MIIHAQTGQYRSRVLRPGLRRRVAVRRTEEMSAELRRAVGITICAALFFLLAGGRFFHWITENEYRQVEQLHAVSASLDSANITLRAKKAGLLSPKHIEAVAAVRFGLHVPVSGQVHRL
;
A
#
# COMPACT_ATOMS: atom_id res chain seq x y z
N MET A 1 -38.87 -21.94 88.00
CA MET A 1 -37.85 -22.99 87.82
C MET A 1 -38.48 -24.32 88.22
N ILE A 2 -38.89 -25.11 87.23
CA ILE A 2 -38.90 -26.58 87.16
C ILE A 2 -39.08 -26.85 85.66
N ILE A 3 -38.13 -27.57 85.08
CA ILE A 3 -38.01 -27.91 83.68
C ILE A 3 -38.83 -29.19 83.46
N HIS A 4 -39.71 -29.22 82.47
CA HIS A 4 -40.24 -30.47 81.92
C HIS A 4 -39.82 -30.58 80.46
N ALA A 5 -38.65 -31.16 80.29
CA ALA A 5 -38.15 -31.66 79.03
C ALA A 5 -39.00 -32.86 78.62
N GLN A 6 -39.76 -32.74 77.54
CA GLN A 6 -40.26 -33.92 76.81
C GLN A 6 -39.36 -34.15 75.60
N THR A 7 -38.50 -35.15 75.77
CA THR A 7 -37.61 -35.75 74.80
C THR A 7 -38.41 -36.52 73.74
N GLY A 8 -38.72 -35.85 72.63
CA GLY A 8 -39.27 -36.45 71.42
C GLY A 8 -38.19 -36.80 70.41
N GLN A 9 -37.50 -37.92 70.65
CA GLN A 9 -36.81 -38.81 69.73
C GLN A 9 -36.28 -38.25 68.38
N TYR A 10 -34.97 -37.98 68.39
CA TYR A 10 -34.10 -37.90 67.22
C TYR A 10 -34.13 -39.24 66.46
N ARG A 11 -34.69 -39.27 65.24
CA ARG A 11 -34.61 -40.43 64.34
C ARG A 11 -33.80 -40.03 63.10
N SER A 12 -32.51 -40.31 63.14
CA SER A 12 -31.59 -40.19 62.02
C SER A 12 -31.95 -41.19 60.92
N ARG A 13 -32.74 -40.77 59.92
CA ARG A 13 -32.85 -41.52 58.66
C ARG A 13 -31.59 -41.30 57.84
N VAL A 14 -30.71 -42.29 57.96
CA VAL A 14 -29.71 -42.77 57.00
C VAL A 14 -29.73 -42.06 55.65
N LEU A 15 -28.59 -41.43 55.36
CA LEU A 15 -28.20 -40.86 54.08
C LEU A 15 -28.37 -41.86 52.93
N ARG A 16 -29.03 -41.41 51.85
CA ARG A 16 -28.59 -41.42 50.43
C ARG A 16 -29.78 -41.61 49.47
N PRO A 17 -30.35 -40.52 48.93
CA PRO A 17 -30.68 -40.50 47.52
C PRO A 17 -29.43 -40.05 46.76
N GLY A 18 -28.93 -40.89 45.87
CA GLY A 18 -27.75 -40.60 45.06
C GLY A 18 -27.86 -39.22 44.44
N LEU A 19 -26.88 -38.37 44.74
CA LEU A 19 -26.68 -37.11 44.04
C LEU A 19 -26.29 -37.48 42.61
N ARG A 20 -27.29 -37.76 41.76
CA ARG A 20 -27.14 -37.71 40.32
C ARG A 20 -26.86 -36.25 40.02
N ARG A 21 -25.58 -35.90 40.10
CA ARG A 21 -25.02 -34.69 39.52
C ARG A 21 -25.38 -34.82 38.04
N ARG A 22 -26.53 -34.24 37.66
CA ARG A 22 -26.84 -34.01 36.26
C ARG A 22 -25.72 -33.08 35.82
N VAL A 23 -24.71 -33.66 35.18
CA VAL A 23 -23.80 -32.93 34.33
C VAL A 23 -24.74 -32.19 33.40
N ALA A 24 -24.86 -30.88 33.60
CA ALA A 24 -25.49 -30.02 32.63
C ALA A 24 -24.64 -30.19 31.37
N VAL A 25 -25.03 -31.14 30.53
CA VAL A 25 -24.58 -31.22 29.16
C VAL A 25 -24.82 -29.82 28.63
N ARG A 26 -23.75 -29.11 28.31
CA ARG A 26 -23.79 -27.83 27.61
C ARG A 26 -24.68 -28.06 26.39
N ARG A 27 -25.97 -27.76 26.53
CA ARG A 27 -26.82 -27.49 25.38
C ARG A 27 -26.20 -26.24 24.79
N THR A 28 -25.75 -26.35 23.55
CA THR A 28 -25.49 -25.19 22.70
C THR A 28 -26.65 -24.23 22.91
N GLU A 29 -26.40 -23.08 23.54
CA GLU A 29 -27.40 -22.03 23.61
C GLU A 29 -27.77 -21.71 22.16
N GLU A 30 -28.99 -22.06 21.78
CA GLU A 30 -29.47 -21.76 20.45
C GLU A 30 -29.43 -20.25 20.28
N MET A 31 -28.66 -19.80 19.30
CA MET A 31 -28.42 -18.40 19.05
C MET A 31 -29.77 -17.70 18.78
N SER A 32 -30.18 -16.82 19.69
CA SER A 32 -31.38 -16.00 19.55
C SER A 32 -31.42 -15.35 18.15
N ALA A 33 -32.61 -15.22 17.57
CA ALA A 33 -32.78 -14.58 16.25
C ALA A 33 -32.21 -13.15 16.23
N GLU A 34 -32.32 -12.44 17.35
CA GLU A 34 -31.74 -11.10 17.53
C GLU A 34 -30.20 -11.15 17.53
N LEU A 35 -29.61 -12.14 18.20
CA LEU A 35 -28.16 -12.34 18.23
C LEU A 35 -27.62 -12.72 16.84
N ARG A 36 -28.33 -13.57 16.10
CA ARG A 36 -28.01 -13.89 14.69
C ARG A 36 -28.02 -12.65 13.80
N ARG A 37 -29.02 -11.79 13.96
CA ARG A 37 -29.12 -10.55 13.19
C ARG A 37 -27.98 -9.58 13.55
N ALA A 38 -27.69 -9.40 14.83
CA ALA A 38 -26.61 -8.52 15.29
C ALA A 38 -25.23 -9.00 14.80
N VAL A 39 -24.95 -10.30 14.91
CA VAL A 39 -23.70 -10.92 14.41
C VAL A 39 -23.60 -10.80 12.89
N GLY A 40 -24.70 -11.05 12.17
CA GLY A 40 -24.73 -10.89 10.71
C GLY A 40 -24.43 -9.45 10.29
N ILE A 41 -25.05 -8.45 10.92
CA ILE A 41 -24.81 -7.03 10.62
C ILE A 41 -23.36 -6.64 10.91
N THR A 42 -22.81 -7.07 12.04
CA THR A 42 -21.41 -6.76 12.39
C THR A 42 -20.42 -7.39 11.42
N ILE A 43 -20.65 -8.64 11.01
CA ILE A 43 -19.82 -9.29 9.99
C ILE A 43 -19.95 -8.56 8.64
N CYS A 44 -21.17 -8.24 8.21
CA CYS A 44 -21.38 -7.49 6.97
C CYS A 44 -20.72 -6.12 7.00
N ALA A 45 -20.83 -5.38 8.11
CA ALA A 45 -20.17 -4.08 8.28
C ALA A 45 -18.66 -4.23 8.25
N ALA A 46 -18.09 -5.21 8.97
CA ALA A 46 -16.65 -5.47 8.97
C ALA A 46 -16.13 -5.81 7.57
N LEU A 47 -16.83 -6.67 6.83
CA LEU A 47 -16.50 -7.00 5.44
C LEU A 47 -16.60 -5.77 4.53
N PHE A 48 -17.63 -4.94 4.70
CA PHE A 48 -17.78 -3.71 3.95
C PHE A 48 -16.59 -2.76 4.17
N PHE A 49 -16.19 -2.53 5.42
CA PHE A 49 -15.03 -1.68 5.72
C PHE A 49 -13.72 -2.25 5.19
N LEU A 50 -13.51 -3.57 5.27
CA LEU A 50 -12.31 -4.21 4.71
C LEU A 50 -12.25 -4.07 3.19
N LEU A 51 -13.37 -4.30 2.49
CA LEU A 51 -13.43 -4.20 1.04
C LEU A 51 -13.32 -2.74 0.56
N ALA A 52 -14.02 -1.82 1.23
CA ALA A 52 -13.95 -0.39 0.93
C ALA A 52 -12.53 0.15 1.17
N GLY A 53 -11.92 -0.22 2.30
CA GLY A 53 -10.53 0.13 2.61
C GLY A 53 -9.57 -0.42 1.57
N GLY A 54 -9.67 -1.71 1.22
CA GLY A 54 -8.83 -2.33 0.18
C GLY A 54 -8.95 -1.64 -1.18
N ARG A 55 -10.18 -1.31 -1.61
CA ARG A 55 -10.41 -0.57 -2.85
C ARG A 55 -9.87 0.85 -2.80
N PHE A 56 -9.98 1.53 -1.67
CA PHE A 56 -9.46 2.87 -1.48
C PHE A 56 -7.92 2.89 -1.53
N PHE A 57 -7.27 1.96 -0.83
CA PHE A 57 -5.81 1.84 -0.89
C PHE A 57 -5.31 1.52 -2.29
N HIS A 58 -5.96 0.60 -3.00
CA HIS A 58 -5.62 0.28 -4.39
C HIS A 58 -5.79 1.48 -5.32
N TRP A 59 -6.81 2.31 -5.10
CA TRP A 59 -7.04 3.51 -5.90
C TRP A 59 -5.93 4.57 -5.67
N ILE A 60 -5.51 4.77 -4.42
CA ILE A 60 -4.40 5.68 -4.10
C ILE A 60 -3.10 5.19 -4.74
N THR A 61 -2.74 3.92 -4.55
CA THR A 61 -1.48 3.39 -5.09
C THR A 61 -1.45 3.41 -6.61
N GLU A 62 -2.58 3.15 -7.28
CA GLU A 62 -2.63 3.24 -8.73
C GLU A 62 -2.49 4.68 -9.23
N ASN A 63 -3.07 5.66 -8.52
CA ASN A 63 -2.91 7.07 -8.87
C ASN A 63 -1.46 7.55 -8.66
N GLU A 64 -0.80 7.11 -7.59
CA GLU A 64 0.62 7.40 -7.35
C GLU A 64 1.52 6.75 -8.40
N TYR A 65 1.25 5.50 -8.77
CA TYR A 65 2.00 4.79 -9.80
C TYR A 65 1.94 5.52 -11.14
N ARG A 66 0.75 6.00 -11.54
CA ARG A 66 0.59 6.78 -12.77
C ARG A 66 1.39 8.08 -12.76
N GLN A 67 1.46 8.77 -11.62
CA GLN A 67 2.28 9.99 -11.50
C GLN A 67 3.77 9.68 -11.61
N VAL A 68 4.23 8.59 -10.99
CA VAL A 68 5.61 8.13 -11.08
C VAL A 68 5.96 7.74 -12.52
N GLU A 69 5.07 7.03 -13.21
CA GLU A 69 5.25 6.67 -14.62
C GLU A 69 5.33 7.92 -15.52
N GLN A 70 4.48 8.92 -15.29
CA GLN A 70 4.55 10.21 -15.98
C GLN A 70 5.88 10.93 -15.72
N LEU A 71 6.34 10.95 -14.47
CA LEU A 71 7.64 11.54 -14.11
C LEU A 71 8.79 10.83 -14.82
N HIS A 72 8.78 9.50 -14.88
CA HIS A 72 9.77 8.72 -15.61
C HIS A 72 9.74 9.02 -17.12
N ALA A 73 8.56 9.11 -17.72
CA ALA A 73 8.42 9.46 -19.13
C ALA A 73 8.96 10.86 -19.43
N VAL A 74 8.66 11.85 -18.59
CA VAL A 74 9.20 13.22 -18.72
C VAL A 74 10.72 13.22 -18.56
N SER A 75 11.25 12.52 -17.56
CA SER A 75 12.70 12.39 -17.34
C SER A 75 13.41 11.82 -18.58
N ALA A 76 12.90 10.71 -19.12
CA ALA A 76 13.46 10.09 -20.32
C ALA A 76 13.41 11.03 -21.54
N SER A 77 12.32 11.80 -21.69
CA SER A 77 12.20 12.79 -22.76
C SER A 77 13.24 13.90 -22.63
N LEU A 78 13.49 14.40 -21.41
CA LEU A 78 14.48 15.44 -21.14
C LEU A 78 15.90 14.96 -21.39
N ASP A 79 16.23 13.73 -20.99
CA ASP A 79 17.53 13.12 -21.26
C ASP A 79 17.77 13.00 -22.77
N SER A 80 16.77 12.55 -23.53
CA SER A 80 16.84 12.45 -24.98
C SER A 80 17.07 13.83 -25.65
N ALA A 81 16.38 14.86 -25.16
CA ALA A 81 16.51 16.22 -25.64
C ALA A 81 17.90 16.79 -25.30
N ASN A 82 18.43 16.50 -24.12
CA ASN A 82 19.76 16.91 -23.69
C ASN A 82 20.85 16.27 -24.54
N ILE A 83 20.75 14.96 -24.82
CA ILE A 83 21.66 14.26 -25.74
C ILE A 83 21.61 14.91 -27.13
N THR A 84 20.42 15.18 -27.65
CA THR A 84 20.22 15.81 -28.95
C THR A 84 20.83 17.21 -28.99
N LEU A 85 20.63 18.02 -27.94
CA LEU A 85 21.21 19.36 -27.83
C LEU A 85 22.74 19.31 -27.74
N ARG A 86 23.31 18.37 -26.99
CA ARG A 86 24.76 18.16 -26.93
C ARG A 86 25.33 17.76 -28.28
N ALA A 87 24.66 16.85 -29.00
CA ALA A 87 25.05 16.45 -30.35
C ALA A 87 24.99 17.64 -31.33
N LYS A 88 23.92 18.43 -31.31
CA LYS A 88 23.80 19.66 -32.12
C LYS A 88 24.89 20.67 -31.77
N LYS A 89 25.14 20.90 -30.48
CA LYS A 89 26.22 21.79 -30.01
C LYS A 89 27.59 21.32 -30.50
N ALA A 90 27.88 20.03 -30.41
CA ALA A 90 29.13 19.45 -30.92
C ALA A 90 29.27 19.63 -32.44
N GLY A 91 28.18 19.46 -33.19
CA GLY A 91 28.14 19.72 -34.62
C GLY A 91 28.41 21.18 -34.97
N LEU A 92 27.78 22.12 -34.26
CA LEU A 92 27.98 23.55 -34.42
C LEU A 92 29.39 24.00 -34.03
N LEU A 93 29.98 23.38 -33.01
CA LEU A 93 31.37 23.63 -32.58
C LEU A 93 32.40 22.85 -33.41
N SER A 94 31.98 22.04 -34.37
CA SER A 94 32.91 21.28 -35.18
C SER A 94 33.77 22.22 -36.04
N PRO A 95 35.08 21.95 -36.21
CA PRO A 95 35.96 22.79 -37.03
C PRO A 95 35.40 23.03 -38.43
N LYS A 96 34.87 21.99 -39.06
CA LYS A 96 34.24 22.07 -40.40
C LYS A 96 33.07 23.04 -40.45
N HIS A 97 32.22 23.06 -39.42
CA HIS A 97 31.10 24.00 -39.37
C HIS A 97 31.58 25.43 -39.14
N ILE A 98 32.54 25.61 -38.22
CA ILE A 98 33.13 26.92 -37.95
C ILE A 98 33.81 27.47 -39.21
N GLU A 99 34.59 26.66 -39.92
CA GLU A 99 35.23 27.01 -41.19
C GLU A 99 34.20 27.38 -42.27
N ALA A 100 33.15 26.57 -42.43
CA ALA A 100 32.08 26.87 -43.39
C ALA A 100 31.37 28.19 -43.07
N VAL A 101 31.07 28.46 -41.80
CA VAL A 101 30.45 29.72 -41.37
C VAL A 101 31.43 30.90 -41.55
N ALA A 102 32.71 30.72 -41.24
CA ALA A 102 33.73 31.76 -41.40
C ALA A 102 33.98 32.12 -42.87
N ALA A 103 33.97 31.12 -43.75
CA ALA A 103 34.06 31.32 -45.20
C ALA A 103 32.87 32.11 -45.74
N VAL A 104 31.65 31.75 -45.35
CA VAL A 104 30.42 32.43 -45.82
C VAL A 104 30.30 33.83 -45.23
N ARG A 105 30.58 34.02 -43.95
CA ARG A 105 30.30 35.29 -43.24
C ARG A 105 31.41 36.31 -43.35
N PHE A 106 32.66 35.87 -43.39
CA PHE A 106 33.84 36.75 -43.37
C PHE A 106 34.73 36.59 -44.59
N GLY A 107 34.39 35.70 -45.54
CA GLY A 107 35.25 35.39 -46.69
C GLY A 107 36.56 34.71 -46.28
N LEU A 108 36.66 34.19 -45.06
CA LEU A 108 37.89 33.60 -44.52
C LEU A 108 38.03 32.15 -44.97
N HIS A 109 39.14 31.85 -45.64
CA HIS A 109 39.45 30.50 -46.13
C HIS A 109 40.68 29.98 -45.37
N VAL A 110 40.64 28.71 -44.94
CA VAL A 110 41.79 28.08 -44.27
C VAL A 110 42.91 27.91 -45.29
N PRO A 111 44.12 28.44 -45.05
CA PRO A 111 45.23 28.29 -45.97
C PRO A 111 45.64 26.82 -46.07
N VAL A 112 45.91 26.35 -47.30
CA VAL A 112 46.37 24.99 -47.55
C VAL A 112 47.80 24.83 -47.01
N SER A 113 48.11 23.67 -46.42
CA SER A 113 49.43 23.35 -45.86
C SER A 113 50.56 23.80 -46.80
N GLY A 114 51.37 24.78 -46.36
CA GLY A 114 52.46 25.37 -47.15
C GLY A 114 52.24 26.83 -47.60
N GLN A 115 51.02 27.38 -47.55
CA GLN A 115 50.74 28.77 -47.94
C GLN A 115 51.20 29.83 -46.94
N VAL A 116 51.45 29.46 -45.68
CA VAL A 116 51.83 30.42 -44.61
C VAL A 116 53.36 30.62 -44.50
N HIS A 117 54.16 29.97 -45.37
CA HIS A 117 55.60 30.20 -45.45
C HIS A 117 55.91 31.44 -46.30
N ARG A 118 55.64 32.63 -45.75
CA ARG A 118 56.31 33.92 -46.03
C ARG A 118 55.53 35.06 -45.37
N LEU A 119 56.00 35.47 -44.21
CA LEU A 119 55.96 36.85 -43.76
C LEU A 119 57.39 37.21 -43.36
#